data_AF-A0A429G962-F1
#
_entry.id   AF-A0A429G962-F1
#
_cell.length_a   1.000
_cell.length_b   1.000
_cell.length_c   1.000
_cell.angle_alpha   90.00
_cell.angle_beta   90.00
_cell.angle_gamma   90.00
#
_symmetry.space_group_name_H-M   'P 1'
#
loop_
_entity.id
_entity.type
_entity.pdbx_description
1 polymer ?
#
loop_
_entity_poly.entity_id
_entity_poly.type
_entity_poly.pdbx_seq_one_letter_code
_entity_poly.pdbx_strand_id
1 'polypeptide(L)'
;MVDPSLPPGDRDMLAESADGLTAAGDEPPKSGGRTSADRWWALGVATACGFAPAATLPWLLGGIGALLGVLAQVGTALLWWRFGFGAFLGGGTALQVVSWLVLYACCGDGERERLGRVHHGRYFLTDDLGGAVPDVVRAQRAAETVLGSGLHKAGLLDGDGVDVRAIEWEIAVGCREVTVEKRALRRLAKENRGDDALRLALKPRWREVNEARNRMRERVAALNAYGSTVQAADHVYWALQKGAGTDEQLQERLAEVREAGAALAAAPAGGEARK
;
A
#
# COMPACT_ATOMS: atom_id res chain seq x y z
N MET A 1 3.07 -2.61 -3.49
CA MET A 1 4.50 -2.25 -3.37
C MET A 1 4.64 -1.04 -2.46
N VAL A 2 5.66 -0.97 -1.62
CA VAL A 2 5.78 0.04 -0.55
C VAL A 2 7.18 0.67 -0.57
N ASP A 3 7.26 1.97 -0.33
CA ASP A 3 8.51 2.73 -0.29
C ASP A 3 9.47 2.17 0.78
N PRO A 4 10.69 1.76 0.41
CA PRO A 4 11.65 1.16 1.33
C PRO A 4 12.16 2.12 2.40
N SER A 5 12.03 3.45 2.19
CA SER A 5 12.45 4.46 3.16
C SER A 5 11.40 4.72 4.25
N LEU A 6 10.27 4.00 4.24
CA LEU A 6 9.34 3.96 5.36
C LEU A 6 9.89 3.16 6.54
N PRO A 7 9.49 3.50 7.79
CA PRO A 7 9.80 2.68 8.95
C PRO A 7 9.38 1.21 8.73
N PRO A 8 10.20 0.21 9.15
CA PRO A 8 9.91 -1.19 8.86
C PRO A 8 8.51 -1.65 9.32
N GLY A 9 8.06 -1.23 10.52
CA GLY A 9 6.74 -1.58 11.03
C GLY A 9 5.59 -1.06 10.16
N ASP A 10 5.70 0.18 9.68
CA ASP A 10 4.69 0.77 8.79
C ASP A 10 4.70 0.07 7.42
N ARG A 11 5.90 -0.21 6.89
CA ARG A 11 6.07 -0.90 5.62
C ARG A 11 5.47 -2.30 5.64
N ASP A 12 5.73 -3.06 6.69
CA ASP A 12 5.26 -4.43 6.82
C ASP A 12 3.72 -4.45 6.97
N MET A 13 3.15 -3.51 7.72
CA MET A 13 1.70 -3.38 7.85
C MET A 13 1.01 -2.99 6.53
N LEU A 14 1.63 -2.12 5.73
CA LEU A 14 1.13 -1.74 4.40
C LEU A 14 1.32 -2.85 3.36
N ALA A 15 2.31 -3.73 3.53
CA ALA A 15 2.59 -4.83 2.62
C ALA A 15 1.68 -6.06 2.86
N GLU A 16 1.10 -6.19 4.05
CA GLU A 16 0.33 -7.36 4.47
C GLU A 16 -0.97 -7.56 3.66
N SER A 17 -1.71 -6.49 3.36
CA SER A 17 -2.89 -6.56 2.48
C SER A 17 -3.16 -5.21 1.81
N ALA A 18 -3.72 -5.28 0.59
CA ALA A 18 -4.22 -4.12 -0.14
C ALA A 18 -5.61 -3.67 0.33
N ASP A 19 -6.31 -4.49 1.13
CA ASP A 19 -7.66 -4.19 1.58
C ASP A 19 -7.68 -2.91 2.44
N GLY A 20 -8.60 -2.01 2.12
CA GLY A 20 -8.76 -0.71 2.80
C GLY A 20 -7.79 0.39 2.32
N LEU A 21 -6.79 0.06 1.50
CA LEU A 21 -5.88 1.06 0.94
C LEU A 21 -6.50 1.78 -0.26
N THR A 22 -6.27 3.08 -0.35
CA THR A 22 -6.68 3.90 -1.50
C THR A 22 -5.54 3.94 -2.52
N ALA A 23 -5.84 3.78 -3.81
CA ALA A 23 -4.85 3.85 -4.87
C ALA A 23 -4.16 5.23 -4.87
N ALA A 24 -2.85 5.27 -5.09
CA ALA A 24 -2.06 6.50 -5.06
C ALA A 24 -2.53 7.56 -6.08
N GLY A 25 -3.26 7.14 -7.13
CA GLY A 25 -3.89 8.05 -8.09
C GLY A 25 -5.15 8.78 -7.60
N ASP A 26 -5.77 8.31 -6.52
CA ASP A 26 -7.03 8.83 -6.01
C ASP A 26 -6.82 9.79 -4.83
N GLU A 27 -7.79 10.67 -4.57
CA GLU A 27 -7.75 11.54 -3.39
C GLU A 27 -7.88 10.68 -2.10
N PRO A 28 -6.96 10.84 -1.13
CA PRO A 28 -7.07 10.10 0.12
C PRO A 28 -8.32 10.55 0.89
N PRO A 29 -9.01 9.64 1.61
CA PRO A 29 -10.20 9.99 2.37
C PRO A 29 -9.87 11.01 3.47
N LYS A 30 -10.45 12.22 3.35
CA LYS A 30 -10.19 13.37 4.25
C LYS A 30 -10.72 13.16 5.68
N SER A 31 -11.68 12.24 5.86
CA SER A 31 -12.48 12.09 7.08
C SER A 31 -12.09 10.90 7.97
N GLY A 32 -10.89 10.33 7.82
CA GLY A 32 -10.54 9.16 8.64
C GLY A 32 -11.23 7.88 8.17
N GLY A 33 -11.46 7.72 6.86
CA GLY A 33 -12.26 6.62 6.29
C GLY A 33 -13.76 6.74 6.52
N ARG A 34 -14.19 7.69 7.37
CA ARG A 34 -15.59 7.86 7.73
C ARG A 34 -16.40 8.37 6.55
N THR A 35 -17.38 7.60 6.15
CA THR A 35 -18.33 7.93 5.09
C THR A 35 -19.59 8.57 5.66
N SER A 36 -20.44 9.12 4.78
CA SER A 36 -21.81 9.52 5.15
C SER A 36 -22.66 8.33 5.56
N ALA A 37 -22.43 7.15 4.96
CA ALA A 37 -23.13 5.92 5.32
C ALA A 37 -22.83 5.52 6.77
N ASP A 38 -21.59 5.66 7.23
CA ASP A 38 -21.21 5.36 8.62
C ASP A 38 -21.93 6.25 9.63
N ARG A 39 -22.13 7.53 9.29
CA ARG A 39 -22.91 8.46 10.13
C ARG A 39 -24.34 7.97 10.30
N TRP A 40 -24.99 7.55 9.22
CA TRP A 40 -26.37 7.06 9.25
C TRP A 40 -26.49 5.69 9.90
N TRP A 41 -25.54 4.79 9.65
CA TRP A 41 -25.48 3.49 10.30
C TRP A 41 -25.29 3.62 11.82
N ALA A 42 -24.31 4.41 12.24
CA ALA A 42 -24.07 4.68 13.66
C ALA A 42 -25.29 5.32 14.32
N LEU A 43 -25.98 6.23 13.62
CA LEU A 43 -27.19 6.87 14.14
C LEU A 43 -28.34 5.86 14.30
N GLY A 44 -28.53 4.96 13.35
CA GLY A 44 -29.53 3.90 13.42
C GLY A 44 -29.28 2.96 14.62
N VAL A 45 -28.06 2.46 14.77
CA VAL A 45 -27.69 1.58 15.88
C VAL A 45 -27.75 2.31 17.22
N ALA A 46 -27.31 3.57 17.28
CA ALA A 46 -27.38 4.38 18.49
C ALA A 46 -28.83 4.66 18.93
N THR A 47 -29.74 4.87 17.98
CA THR A 47 -31.17 5.01 18.27
C THR A 47 -31.70 3.73 18.92
N ALA A 48 -31.35 2.57 18.37
CA ALA A 48 -31.72 1.29 18.97
C ALA A 48 -31.11 1.10 20.37
N CYS A 49 -29.87 1.57 20.60
CA CYS A 49 -29.24 1.58 21.92
C CYS A 49 -29.93 2.52 22.92
N GLY A 50 -30.50 3.63 22.47
CA GLY A 50 -31.24 4.56 23.33
C GLY A 50 -32.58 4.00 23.83
N PHE A 51 -33.28 3.21 23.01
CA PHE A 51 -34.60 2.67 23.34
C PHE A 51 -34.56 1.24 23.91
N ALA A 52 -33.64 0.41 23.44
CA ALA A 52 -33.53 -1.00 23.82
C ALA A 52 -32.07 -1.42 24.06
N PRO A 53 -31.35 -0.80 25.03
CA PRO A 53 -29.96 -1.14 25.32
C PRO A 53 -29.77 -2.61 25.71
N ALA A 54 -30.73 -3.24 26.39
CA ALA A 54 -30.66 -4.65 26.78
C ALA A 54 -30.63 -5.63 25.60
N ALA A 55 -31.21 -5.26 24.45
CA ALA A 55 -31.20 -6.08 23.24
C ALA A 55 -29.99 -5.78 22.33
N THR A 56 -29.55 -4.53 22.30
CA THR A 56 -28.55 -4.04 21.34
C THR A 56 -27.11 -4.13 21.83
N LEU A 57 -26.85 -3.82 23.11
CA LEU A 57 -25.49 -3.90 23.66
C LEU A 57 -24.90 -5.31 23.71
N PRO A 58 -25.64 -6.40 24.01
CA PRO A 58 -25.09 -7.76 23.91
C PRO A 58 -24.61 -8.10 22.50
N TRP A 59 -25.30 -7.61 21.47
CA TRP A 59 -24.91 -7.84 20.08
C TRP A 59 -23.60 -7.12 19.73
N LEU A 60 -23.37 -5.92 20.30
CA LEU A 60 -22.18 -5.12 20.04
C LEU A 60 -20.95 -5.53 20.86
N LEU A 61 -21.15 -5.86 22.14
CA LEU A 61 -20.06 -6.01 23.12
C LEU A 61 -20.03 -7.41 23.80
N GLY A 62 -20.83 -8.36 23.31
CA GLY A 62 -20.92 -9.70 23.88
C GLY A 62 -21.41 -9.71 25.33
N GLY A 63 -20.77 -10.52 26.18
CA GLY A 63 -21.19 -10.73 27.57
C GLY A 63 -21.18 -9.45 28.43
N ILE A 64 -20.20 -8.56 28.24
CA ILE A 64 -20.14 -7.26 28.94
C ILE A 64 -21.30 -6.38 28.49
N GLY A 65 -21.63 -6.41 27.20
CA GLY A 65 -22.77 -5.71 26.62
C GLY A 65 -24.10 -6.10 27.23
N ALA A 66 -24.29 -7.38 27.56
CA ALA A 66 -25.52 -7.85 28.22
C ALA A 66 -25.71 -7.20 29.60
N LEU A 67 -24.65 -7.18 30.41
CA LEU A 67 -24.70 -6.58 31.75
C LEU A 67 -24.94 -5.06 31.68
N LEU A 68 -24.19 -4.35 30.82
CA LEU A 68 -24.39 -2.91 30.62
C LEU A 68 -25.78 -2.59 30.06
N GLY A 69 -26.28 -3.41 29.14
CA GLY A 69 -27.61 -3.27 28.54
C GLY A 69 -28.73 -3.38 29.57
N VAL A 70 -28.67 -4.38 30.45
CA VAL A 70 -29.65 -4.56 31.52
C VAL A 70 -29.58 -3.40 32.52
N LEU A 71 -28.37 -2.99 32.95
CA LEU A 71 -28.21 -1.86 33.86
C LEU A 71 -28.76 -0.56 33.28
N ALA A 72 -28.47 -0.28 32.01
CA ALA A 72 -29.00 0.89 31.31
C ALA A 72 -30.54 0.83 31.19
N GLN A 73 -31.11 -0.34 30.87
CA GLN A 73 -32.56 -0.53 30.77
C GLN A 73 -33.27 -0.34 32.12
N VAL A 74 -32.69 -0.88 33.20
CA VAL A 74 -33.23 -0.71 34.56
C VAL A 74 -33.10 0.76 34.98
N GLY A 75 -31.97 1.41 34.68
CA GLY A 75 -31.77 2.83 34.95
C GLY A 75 -32.78 3.73 34.24
N THR A 76 -33.07 3.49 32.96
CA THR A 76 -34.08 4.25 32.21
C THR A 76 -35.50 3.98 32.72
N ALA A 77 -35.83 2.74 33.10
CA ALA A 77 -37.11 2.41 33.74
C ALA A 77 -37.28 3.12 35.09
N LEU A 78 -36.22 3.17 35.91
CA LEU A 78 -36.22 3.89 37.19
C LEU A 78 -36.37 5.41 37.00
N LEU A 79 -35.70 5.98 35.99
CA LEU A 79 -35.86 7.38 35.61
C LEU A 79 -37.32 7.70 35.24
N TRP A 80 -37.94 6.85 34.44
CA TRP A 80 -39.35 6.98 34.10
C TRP A 80 -40.23 6.93 35.35
N TRP A 81 -40.04 5.91 36.19
CA TRP A 81 -40.85 5.73 37.40
C TRP A 81 -40.74 6.90 38.37
N ARG A 82 -39.52 7.45 38.57
CA ARG A 82 -39.23 8.44 39.60
C ARG A 82 -39.47 9.89 39.18
N PHE A 83 -39.24 10.20 37.91
CA PHE A 83 -39.21 11.57 37.38
C PHE A 83 -40.16 11.79 36.19
N GLY A 84 -40.89 10.75 35.78
CA GLY A 84 -41.87 10.81 34.71
C GLY A 84 -41.29 10.62 33.31
N PHE A 85 -42.17 10.69 32.33
CA PHE A 85 -41.87 10.36 30.93
C PHE A 85 -40.84 11.30 30.28
N GLY A 86 -40.82 12.58 30.66
CA GLY A 86 -39.85 13.55 30.13
C GLY A 86 -38.41 13.19 30.52
N ALA A 87 -38.18 12.76 31.76
CA ALA A 87 -36.87 12.32 32.23
C ALA A 87 -36.41 11.03 31.55
N PHE A 88 -37.35 10.11 31.25
CA PHE A 88 -37.09 8.92 30.44
C PHE A 88 -36.62 9.29 29.02
N LEU A 89 -37.34 10.17 28.32
CA LEU A 89 -36.93 10.63 26.98
C LEU A 89 -35.59 11.36 27.00
N GLY A 90 -35.34 12.19 28.02
CA GLY A 90 -34.07 12.88 28.20
C GLY A 90 -32.91 11.91 28.41
N GLY A 91 -33.09 10.90 29.27
CA GLY A 91 -32.09 9.86 29.52
C GLY A 91 -31.82 8.98 28.30
N GLY A 92 -32.85 8.55 27.58
CA GLY A 92 -32.73 7.79 26.35
C GLY A 92 -32.04 8.57 25.23
N THR A 93 -32.34 9.86 25.09
CA THR A 93 -31.69 10.76 24.12
C THR A 93 -30.21 10.96 24.46
N ALA A 94 -29.88 11.17 25.75
CA ALA A 94 -28.49 11.27 26.18
C ALA A 94 -27.71 10.00 25.88
N LEU A 95 -28.30 8.82 26.18
CA LEU A 95 -27.71 7.52 25.86
C LEU A 95 -27.51 7.35 24.36
N GLN A 96 -28.52 7.72 23.54
CA GLN A 96 -28.42 7.70 22.08
C GLN A 96 -27.28 8.59 21.57
N VAL A 97 -27.13 9.81 22.08
CA VAL A 97 -26.04 10.70 21.66
C VAL A 97 -24.67 10.12 22.02
N VAL A 98 -24.51 9.58 23.23
CA VAL A 98 -23.26 8.94 23.66
C VAL A 98 -22.96 7.71 22.80
N SER A 99 -23.94 6.82 22.60
CA SER A 99 -23.80 5.64 21.74
C SER A 99 -23.42 6.04 20.31
N TRP A 100 -24.03 7.10 19.77
CA TRP A 100 -23.71 7.60 18.43
C TRP A 100 -22.27 8.09 18.33
N LEU A 101 -21.81 8.91 19.29
CA LEU A 101 -20.44 9.39 19.32
C LEU A 101 -19.42 8.25 19.42
N VAL A 102 -19.69 7.25 20.28
CA VAL A 102 -18.81 6.09 20.46
C VAL A 102 -18.78 5.23 19.19
N LEU A 103 -19.95 4.86 18.66
CA LEU A 103 -20.04 4.07 17.43
C LEU A 103 -19.41 4.80 16.25
N TYR A 104 -19.67 6.10 16.10
CA TYR A 104 -19.08 6.90 15.03
C TYR A 104 -17.56 7.10 15.20
N ALA A 105 -17.06 7.16 16.44
CA ALA A 105 -15.61 7.16 16.68
C ALA A 105 -14.97 5.83 16.27
N CYS A 106 -15.68 4.71 16.49
CA CYS A 106 -15.26 3.35 16.11
C CYS A 106 -15.45 3.06 14.61
N CYS A 107 -16.41 3.72 13.94
CA CYS A 107 -16.51 3.73 12.50
C CYS A 107 -15.39 4.65 11.98
N GLY A 108 -14.33 4.08 11.45
CA GLY A 108 -13.22 4.81 10.88
C GLY A 108 -12.15 3.86 10.41
N ASP A 109 -11.08 4.42 9.88
CA ASP A 109 -9.91 3.66 9.48
C ASP A 109 -9.40 2.79 10.62
N GLY A 110 -9.10 1.54 10.30
CA GLY A 110 -8.18 0.75 11.09
C GLY A 110 -6.79 1.38 11.07
N GLU A 111 -5.88 0.78 11.84
CA GLU A 111 -4.50 1.25 11.91
C GLU A 111 -3.83 1.28 10.53
N ARG A 112 -4.13 0.28 9.67
CA ARG A 112 -3.58 0.19 8.33
C ARG A 112 -4.13 1.27 7.40
N GLU A 113 -5.44 1.50 7.35
CA GLU A 113 -6.04 2.53 6.51
C GLU A 113 -5.60 3.93 6.95
N ARG A 114 -5.38 4.11 8.26
CA ARG A 114 -4.78 5.34 8.80
C ARG A 114 -3.36 5.52 8.28
N LEU A 115 -2.53 4.48 8.32
CA LEU A 115 -1.19 4.54 7.74
C LEU A 115 -1.22 4.75 6.22
N GLY A 116 -2.16 4.13 5.51
CA GLY A 116 -2.38 4.34 4.08
C GLY A 116 -2.65 5.81 3.77
N ARG A 117 -3.48 6.49 4.57
CA ARG A 117 -3.66 7.94 4.42
C ARG A 117 -2.38 8.71 4.73
N VAL A 118 -1.69 8.40 5.84
CA VAL A 118 -0.50 9.15 6.28
C VAL A 118 0.62 9.06 5.26
N HIS A 119 0.82 7.87 4.70
CA HIS A 119 1.86 7.56 3.72
C HIS A 119 1.30 7.48 2.29
N HIS A 120 0.23 8.22 2.01
CA HIS A 120 -0.40 8.21 0.69
C HIS A 120 0.61 8.59 -0.40
N GLY A 121 0.63 7.83 -1.49
CA GLY A 121 1.61 8.01 -2.57
C GLY A 121 2.98 7.36 -2.31
N ARG A 122 3.22 6.79 -1.11
CA ARG A 122 4.41 5.99 -0.76
C ARG A 122 4.17 4.48 -0.80
N TYR A 123 3.07 4.09 -1.43
CA TYR A 123 2.78 2.72 -1.82
C TYR A 123 2.00 2.73 -3.14
N PHE A 124 2.06 1.63 -3.88
CA PHE A 124 1.33 1.46 -5.13
C PHE A 124 0.54 0.15 -5.12
N LEU A 125 -0.72 0.26 -5.54
CA LEU A 125 -1.62 -0.85 -5.78
C LEU A 125 -1.53 -1.32 -7.24
N THR A 126 -2.09 -2.48 -7.54
CA THR A 126 -2.16 -2.99 -8.92
C THR A 126 -2.86 -2.01 -9.86
N ASP A 127 -3.86 -1.31 -9.35
CA ASP A 127 -4.62 -0.30 -10.09
C ASP A 127 -3.80 0.95 -10.38
N ASP A 128 -2.78 1.29 -9.59
CA ASP A 128 -1.86 2.38 -9.91
C ASP A 128 -0.94 2.03 -11.09
N LEU A 129 -0.56 0.76 -11.19
CA LEU A 129 0.43 0.26 -12.15
C LEU A 129 -0.20 -0.20 -13.47
N GLY A 130 -1.48 -0.60 -13.47
CA GLY A 130 -2.21 -1.01 -14.67
C GLY A 130 -1.45 -2.03 -15.52
N GLY A 131 -1.09 -1.67 -16.75
CA GLY A 131 -0.40 -2.57 -17.67
C GLY A 131 1.10 -2.78 -17.38
N ALA A 132 1.64 -2.12 -16.35
CA ALA A 132 3.03 -2.24 -15.93
C ALA A 132 3.23 -3.21 -14.75
N VAL A 133 2.15 -3.79 -14.20
CA VAL A 133 2.22 -4.78 -13.11
C VAL A 133 3.24 -5.90 -13.38
N PRO A 134 3.30 -6.53 -14.57
CA PRO A 134 4.29 -7.59 -14.82
C PRO A 134 5.75 -7.09 -14.79
N ASP A 135 6.00 -5.83 -15.16
CA ASP A 135 7.33 -5.25 -15.15
C ASP A 135 7.79 -5.02 -13.69
N VAL A 136 6.91 -4.51 -12.84
CA VAL A 136 7.16 -4.35 -11.40
C VAL A 136 7.36 -5.71 -10.73
N VAL A 137 6.46 -6.68 -10.93
CA VAL A 137 6.59 -8.04 -10.33
C VAL A 137 7.92 -8.70 -10.69
N ARG A 138 8.42 -8.53 -11.92
CA ARG A 138 9.75 -9.03 -12.31
C ARG A 138 10.87 -8.33 -11.53
N ALA A 139 10.78 -7.01 -11.34
CA ALA A 139 11.73 -6.27 -10.52
C ALA A 139 11.72 -6.77 -9.06
N GLN A 140 10.53 -6.99 -8.48
CA GLN A 140 10.41 -7.48 -7.10
C GLN A 140 11.07 -8.85 -6.93
N ARG A 141 10.83 -9.79 -7.87
CA ARG A 141 11.46 -11.12 -7.82
C ARG A 141 12.98 -11.06 -7.94
N ALA A 142 13.50 -10.21 -8.81
CA ALA A 142 14.93 -10.00 -8.93
C ALA A 142 15.52 -9.42 -7.64
N ALA A 143 14.83 -8.44 -7.04
CA ALA A 143 15.21 -7.87 -5.75
C ALA A 143 15.20 -8.92 -4.62
N GLU A 144 14.15 -9.73 -4.52
CA GLU A 144 14.04 -10.82 -3.58
C GLU A 144 15.14 -11.88 -3.78
N THR A 145 15.52 -12.16 -5.02
CA THR A 145 16.63 -13.09 -5.32
C THR A 145 17.94 -12.57 -4.77
N VAL A 146 18.25 -11.28 -4.95
CA VAL A 146 19.47 -10.68 -4.42
C VAL A 146 19.45 -10.65 -2.89
N LEU A 147 18.37 -10.12 -2.28
CA LEU A 147 18.24 -9.98 -0.83
C LEU A 147 18.15 -11.33 -0.10
N GLY A 148 17.63 -12.36 -0.78
CA GLY A 148 17.53 -13.71 -0.26
C GLY A 148 18.83 -14.51 -0.30
N SER A 149 19.81 -14.08 -1.11
CA SER A 149 21.08 -14.78 -1.32
C SER A 149 21.89 -14.91 -0.04
N GLY A 150 22.67 -16.00 0.07
CA GLY A 150 23.67 -16.19 1.12
C GLY A 150 24.77 -15.13 1.06
N LEU A 151 25.14 -14.69 -0.15
CA LEU A 151 26.09 -13.59 -0.37
C LEU A 151 25.65 -12.28 0.29
N HIS A 152 24.40 -11.85 0.08
CA HIS A 152 23.87 -10.64 0.72
C HIS A 152 23.84 -10.79 2.25
N LYS A 153 23.37 -11.93 2.76
CA LYS A 153 23.32 -12.22 4.20
C LYS A 153 24.71 -12.25 4.85
N ALA A 154 25.74 -12.61 4.08
CA ALA A 154 27.13 -12.61 4.51
C ALA A 154 27.81 -11.22 4.39
N GLY A 155 27.10 -10.19 3.90
CA GLY A 155 27.64 -8.84 3.70
C GLY A 155 28.63 -8.73 2.53
N LEU A 156 28.70 -9.74 1.66
CA LEU A 156 29.66 -9.78 0.54
C LEU A 156 29.27 -8.84 -0.62
N LEU A 157 28.03 -8.36 -0.62
CA LEU A 157 27.49 -7.44 -1.62
C LEU A 157 27.42 -5.97 -1.15
N ASP A 158 27.71 -5.70 0.14
CA ASP A 158 27.50 -4.37 0.74
C ASP A 158 28.46 -3.30 0.17
N GLY A 159 29.57 -3.72 -0.43
CA GLY A 159 30.56 -2.84 -1.06
C GLY A 159 30.18 -2.35 -2.46
N ASP A 160 29.13 -2.90 -3.09
CA ASP A 160 28.81 -2.64 -4.49
C ASP A 160 28.02 -1.32 -4.68
N GLY A 161 27.53 -0.72 -3.60
CA GLY A 161 26.78 0.54 -3.62
C GLY A 161 25.38 0.45 -4.26
N VAL A 162 24.93 -0.76 -4.59
CA VAL A 162 23.62 -1.01 -5.23
C VAL A 162 22.55 -1.22 -4.15
N ASP A 163 21.71 -0.21 -3.92
CA ASP A 163 20.49 -0.38 -3.12
C ASP A 163 19.36 -0.93 -4.01
N VAL A 164 19.23 -2.26 -3.99
CA VAL A 164 18.26 -2.98 -4.80
C VAL A 164 16.81 -2.61 -4.43
N ARG A 165 16.52 -2.29 -3.17
CA ARG A 165 15.17 -1.88 -2.75
C ARG A 165 14.84 -0.49 -3.26
N ALA A 166 15.79 0.44 -3.23
CA ALA A 166 15.62 1.76 -3.82
C ALA A 166 15.36 1.66 -5.34
N ILE A 167 16.13 0.82 -6.05
CA ILE A 167 15.93 0.60 -7.49
C ILE A 167 14.57 -0.04 -7.79
N GLU A 168 14.14 -1.03 -7.00
CA GLU A 168 12.78 -1.62 -7.10
C GLU A 168 11.72 -0.52 -7.00
N TRP A 169 11.85 0.37 -6.01
CA TRP A 169 10.93 1.48 -5.78
C TRP A 169 10.90 2.49 -6.92
N GLU A 170 12.06 2.92 -7.40
CA GLU A 170 12.18 3.79 -8.58
C GLU A 170 11.48 3.18 -9.80
N ILE A 171 11.63 1.87 -10.00
CA ILE A 171 10.94 1.15 -11.08
C ILE A 171 9.42 1.28 -10.92
N ALA A 172 8.92 1.07 -9.71
CA ALA A 172 7.49 1.16 -9.43
C ALA A 172 6.95 2.59 -9.62
N VAL A 173 7.69 3.61 -9.18
CA VAL A 173 7.36 5.03 -9.38
C VAL A 173 7.24 5.34 -10.87
N GLY A 174 8.28 5.06 -11.67
CA GLY A 174 8.22 5.38 -13.10
C GLY A 174 7.19 4.54 -13.86
N CYS A 175 6.92 3.30 -13.45
CA CYS A 175 5.81 2.50 -13.98
C CYS A 175 4.44 3.14 -13.70
N ARG A 176 4.23 3.70 -12.51
CA ARG A 176 3.02 4.47 -12.18
C ARG A 176 2.92 5.73 -13.02
N GLU A 177 3.98 6.54 -13.11
CA GLU A 177 3.99 7.79 -13.87
C GLU A 177 3.61 7.57 -15.34
N VAL A 178 4.26 6.60 -15.99
CA VAL A 178 3.93 6.18 -17.36
C VAL A 178 2.47 5.74 -17.48
N THR A 179 1.95 5.03 -16.47
CA THR A 179 0.57 4.54 -16.48
C THR A 179 -0.44 5.68 -16.33
N VAL A 180 -0.19 6.61 -15.41
CA VAL A 180 -1.01 7.82 -15.19
C VAL A 180 -1.04 8.67 -16.46
N GLU A 181 0.12 8.96 -17.04
CA GLU A 181 0.21 9.78 -18.25
C GLU A 181 -0.47 9.09 -19.44
N LYS A 182 -0.26 7.79 -19.62
CA LYS A 182 -0.94 7.00 -20.65
C LYS A 182 -2.46 6.99 -20.47
N ARG A 183 -2.97 6.94 -19.24
CA ARG A 183 -4.41 7.05 -18.96
C ARG A 183 -4.93 8.45 -19.30
N ALA A 184 -4.20 9.50 -18.93
CA ALA A 184 -4.56 10.88 -19.27
C ALA A 184 -4.64 11.09 -20.79
N LEU A 185 -3.62 10.63 -21.54
CA LEU A 185 -3.62 10.70 -23.00
C LEU A 185 -4.76 9.92 -23.64
N ARG A 186 -5.07 8.71 -23.13
CA ARG A 186 -6.22 7.91 -23.60
C ARG A 186 -7.54 8.60 -23.34
N ARG A 187 -7.69 9.24 -22.17
CA ARG A 187 -8.89 9.98 -21.81
C ARG A 187 -9.09 11.18 -22.74
N LEU A 188 -8.05 12.01 -22.94
CA LEU A 188 -8.09 13.14 -23.88
C LEU A 188 -8.43 12.70 -25.31
N ALA A 189 -7.81 11.63 -25.81
CA ALA A 189 -8.09 11.09 -27.14
C ALA A 189 -9.52 10.52 -27.26
N LYS A 190 -10.08 9.98 -26.17
CA LYS A 190 -11.45 9.45 -26.13
C LYS A 190 -12.49 10.58 -26.08
N GLU A 191 -12.24 11.62 -25.31
CA GLU A 191 -13.14 12.79 -25.16
C GLU A 191 -13.20 13.60 -26.47
N ASN A 192 -12.11 13.63 -27.25
CA ASN A 192 -12.01 14.37 -28.51
C ASN A 192 -11.99 13.45 -29.75
N ARG A 193 -12.77 12.37 -29.73
CA ARG A 193 -12.88 11.47 -30.89
C ARG A 193 -13.36 12.24 -32.12
N GLY A 194 -12.58 12.17 -33.20
CA GLY A 194 -12.88 12.84 -34.48
C GLY A 194 -12.03 14.07 -34.76
N ASP A 195 -11.29 14.59 -33.77
CA ASP A 195 -10.33 15.67 -33.99
C ASP A 195 -8.95 15.09 -34.41
N ASP A 196 -8.75 14.99 -35.73
CA ASP A 196 -7.50 14.52 -36.30
C ASP A 196 -6.31 15.45 -36.03
N ALA A 197 -6.56 16.76 -35.88
CA ALA A 197 -5.51 17.73 -35.58
C ALA A 197 -4.97 17.52 -34.15
N LEU A 198 -5.87 17.35 -33.18
CA LEU A 198 -5.48 17.00 -31.82
C LEU A 198 -4.78 15.64 -31.77
N ARG A 199 -5.27 14.64 -32.51
CA ARG A 199 -4.62 13.32 -32.57
C ARG A 199 -3.20 13.42 -33.08
N LEU A 200 -2.94 14.24 -34.11
CA LEU A 200 -1.60 14.53 -34.61
C LEU A 200 -0.75 15.25 -33.56
N ALA A 201 -1.32 16.23 -32.87
CA ALA A 201 -0.64 16.97 -31.80
C ALA A 201 -0.24 16.10 -30.60
N LEU A 202 -1.01 15.05 -30.28
CA LEU A 202 -0.70 14.12 -29.19
C LEU A 202 0.36 13.06 -29.55
N LYS A 203 0.68 12.86 -30.84
CA LYS A 203 1.64 11.81 -31.27
C LYS A 203 3.03 11.93 -30.63
N PRO A 204 3.66 13.11 -30.54
CA PRO A 204 4.97 13.26 -29.88
C PRO A 204 4.93 12.80 -28.43
N ARG A 205 3.91 13.24 -27.68
CA ARG A 205 3.74 12.87 -26.28
C ARG A 205 3.51 11.37 -26.08
N TRP A 206 2.80 10.73 -27.00
CA TRP A 206 2.69 9.27 -27.03
C TRP A 206 4.03 8.55 -27.25
N ARG A 207 4.94 9.12 -28.04
CA ARG A 207 6.29 8.56 -28.23
C ARG A 207 7.10 8.69 -26.96
N GLU A 208 7.12 9.88 -26.35
CA GLU A 208 7.82 10.15 -25.09
C GLU A 208 7.40 9.17 -23.97
N VAL A 209 6.10 8.94 -23.78
CA VAL A 209 5.58 7.97 -22.79
C VAL A 209 6.03 6.54 -23.10
N ASN A 210 6.05 6.15 -24.38
CA ASN A 210 6.50 4.82 -24.77
C ASN A 210 8.02 4.65 -24.63
N GLU A 211 8.80 5.70 -24.91
CA GLU A 211 10.25 5.73 -24.68
C GLU A 211 10.58 5.65 -23.19
N ALA A 212 9.86 6.39 -22.34
CA ALA A 212 9.97 6.26 -20.89
C ALA A 212 9.64 4.84 -20.41
N ARG A 213 8.60 4.21 -20.95
CA ARG A 213 8.28 2.81 -20.67
C ARG A 213 9.39 1.84 -21.09
N ASN A 214 10.01 2.07 -22.25
CA ASN A 214 11.08 1.21 -22.76
C ASN A 214 12.33 1.33 -21.88
N ARG A 215 12.74 2.55 -21.51
CA ARG A 215 13.83 2.77 -20.53
C ARG A 215 13.56 2.06 -19.22
N MET A 216 12.31 2.08 -18.75
CA MET A 216 11.95 1.36 -17.53
C MET A 216 12.12 -0.16 -17.67
N ARG A 217 11.73 -0.71 -18.82
CA ARG A 217 11.91 -2.15 -19.11
C ARG A 217 13.38 -2.54 -19.23
N GLU A 218 14.22 -1.66 -19.77
CA GLU A 218 15.67 -1.85 -19.79
C GLU A 218 16.24 -1.89 -18.38
N ARG A 219 15.81 -0.99 -17.49
CA ARG A 219 16.19 -1.01 -16.06
C ARG A 219 15.74 -2.29 -15.37
N VAL A 220 14.50 -2.73 -15.60
CA VAL A 220 14.00 -4.04 -15.11
C VAL A 220 14.85 -5.19 -15.65
N ALA A 221 15.24 -5.17 -16.92
CA ALA A 221 16.08 -6.21 -17.51
C ALA A 221 17.48 -6.22 -16.89
N ALA A 222 18.08 -5.05 -16.67
CA ALA A 222 19.36 -4.92 -15.97
C ALA A 222 19.28 -5.47 -14.53
N LEU A 223 18.19 -5.18 -13.81
CA LEU A 223 17.99 -5.70 -12.46
C LEU A 223 17.83 -7.23 -12.44
N ASN A 224 17.12 -7.79 -13.42
CA ASN A 224 17.02 -9.24 -13.58
C ASN A 224 18.37 -9.89 -13.92
N ALA A 225 19.17 -9.27 -14.80
CA ALA A 225 20.50 -9.75 -15.12
C ALA A 225 21.40 -9.74 -13.88
N TYR A 226 21.40 -8.65 -13.10
CA TYR A 226 22.10 -8.57 -11.83
C TYR A 226 21.66 -9.66 -10.84
N GLY A 227 20.35 -9.85 -10.66
CA GLY A 227 19.81 -10.92 -9.82
C GLY A 227 20.25 -12.33 -10.26
N SER A 228 20.31 -12.58 -11.58
CA SER A 228 20.81 -13.84 -12.13
C SER A 228 22.30 -14.06 -11.87
N THR A 229 23.12 -13.01 -11.98
CA THR A 229 24.56 -13.08 -11.69
C THR A 229 24.79 -13.33 -10.20
N VAL A 230 24.05 -12.64 -9.32
CA VAL A 230 24.09 -12.88 -7.87
C VAL A 230 23.70 -14.31 -7.53
N GLN A 231 22.64 -14.84 -8.16
CA GLN A 231 22.23 -16.23 -7.94
C GLN A 231 23.32 -17.23 -8.35
N ALA A 232 23.97 -17.02 -9.49
CA ALA A 232 25.08 -17.87 -9.93
C ALA A 232 26.27 -17.82 -8.97
N ALA A 233 26.62 -16.63 -8.48
CA ALA A 233 27.65 -16.44 -7.47
C ALA A 233 27.27 -17.09 -6.13
N ASP A 234 25.99 -17.02 -5.73
CA ASP A 234 25.50 -17.64 -4.50
C ASP A 234 25.65 -19.17 -4.53
N HIS A 235 25.43 -19.81 -5.68
CA HIS A 235 25.66 -21.24 -5.84
C HIS A 235 27.13 -21.62 -5.60
N VAL A 236 28.08 -20.82 -6.11
CA VAL A 236 29.53 -21.04 -5.87
C VAL A 236 29.87 -20.80 -4.41
N TYR A 237 29.31 -19.76 -3.79
CA TYR A 237 29.48 -19.50 -2.37
C TYR A 237 29.01 -20.67 -1.50
N TRP A 238 27.85 -21.26 -1.79
CA TRP A 238 27.37 -22.45 -1.08
C TRP A 238 28.23 -23.69 -1.34
N ALA A 239 28.78 -23.85 -2.55
CA ALA A 239 29.71 -24.94 -2.83
C ALA A 239 31.01 -24.80 -2.03
N LEU A 240 31.55 -23.59 -1.93
CA LEU A 240 32.71 -23.28 -1.09
C LEU A 240 32.44 -23.58 0.38
N GLN A 241 31.29 -23.15 0.92
CA GLN A 241 30.89 -23.46 2.30
C GLN A 241 30.78 -24.96 2.60
N LYS A 242 30.54 -25.78 1.57
CA LYS A 242 30.51 -27.25 1.66
C LYS A 242 31.86 -27.92 1.37
N GLY A 243 32.92 -27.16 1.13
CA GLY A 243 34.26 -27.66 0.78
C GLY A 243 34.36 -28.21 -0.65
N ALA A 244 33.39 -27.90 -1.52
CA ALA A 244 33.32 -28.36 -2.91
C ALA A 244 33.72 -27.29 -3.94
N GLY A 245 34.02 -26.06 -3.50
CA GLY A 245 34.43 -24.94 -4.36
C GLY A 245 35.77 -24.34 -3.94
N THR A 246 36.31 -23.44 -4.77
CA THR A 246 37.54 -22.69 -4.48
C THR A 246 37.27 -21.20 -4.27
N ASP A 247 38.10 -20.54 -3.47
CA ASP A 247 38.02 -19.09 -3.26
C ASP A 247 38.20 -18.32 -4.57
N GLU A 248 39.04 -18.81 -5.48
CA GLU A 248 39.30 -18.19 -6.78
C GLU A 248 38.03 -18.12 -7.65
N GLN A 249 37.25 -19.21 -7.69
CA GLN A 249 35.95 -19.23 -8.39
C GLN A 249 34.96 -18.25 -7.79
N LEU A 250 34.96 -18.09 -6.45
CA LEU A 250 34.10 -17.13 -5.79
C LEU A 250 34.52 -15.68 -6.12
N GLN A 251 35.82 -15.38 -6.12
CA GLN A 251 36.32 -14.04 -6.45
C GLN A 251 36.03 -13.65 -7.90
N GLU A 252 36.17 -14.59 -8.85
CA GLU A 252 35.78 -14.38 -10.24
C GLU A 252 34.29 -14.02 -10.35
N ARG A 253 33.41 -14.79 -9.70
CA ARG A 253 31.97 -14.51 -9.68
C ARG A 253 31.63 -13.19 -9.01
N LEU A 254 32.31 -12.82 -7.94
CA LEU A 254 32.10 -11.51 -7.29
C LEU A 254 32.53 -10.35 -8.20
N ALA A 255 33.55 -10.53 -9.05
CA ALA A 255 33.91 -9.53 -10.05
C ALA A 255 32.81 -9.34 -11.10
N GLU A 256 32.23 -10.44 -11.59
CA GLU A 256 31.07 -10.40 -12.51
C GLU A 256 29.85 -9.72 -11.86
N VAL A 257 29.59 -10.01 -10.58
CA VAL A 257 28.49 -9.37 -9.82
C VAL A 257 28.70 -7.86 -9.74
N ARG A 258 29.93 -7.39 -9.45
CA ARG A 258 30.25 -5.95 -9.42
C ARG A 258 30.06 -5.28 -10.77
N GLU A 259 30.48 -5.92 -11.85
CA GLU A 259 30.27 -5.40 -13.21
C GLU A 259 28.78 -5.29 -13.54
N ALA A 260 27.99 -6.33 -13.23
CA ALA A 260 26.55 -6.31 -13.41
C ALA A 260 25.86 -5.24 -12.53
N GLY A 261 26.36 -5.03 -11.30
CA GLY A 261 25.91 -3.97 -10.39
C GLY A 261 26.20 -2.57 -10.95
N ALA A 262 27.39 -2.35 -11.50
CA ALA A 262 27.74 -1.11 -12.17
C ALA A 262 26.88 -0.85 -13.42
N ALA A 263 26.60 -1.89 -14.21
CA ALA A 263 25.70 -1.80 -15.36
C ALA A 263 24.26 -1.46 -14.95
N LEU A 264 23.78 -2.04 -13.84
CA LEU A 264 22.48 -1.70 -13.26
C LEU A 264 22.44 -0.24 -12.78
N ALA A 265 23.48 0.22 -12.10
CA ALA A 265 23.59 1.61 -11.63
C ALA A 265 23.64 2.62 -12.81
N ALA A 266 24.28 2.24 -13.92
CA ALA A 266 24.36 3.05 -15.13
C ALA A 266 23.07 3.02 -15.98
N ALA A 267 22.17 2.06 -15.76
CA ALA A 267 20.90 2.00 -16.48
C ALA A 267 20.10 3.30 -16.23
N PRO A 268 19.38 3.83 -17.23
CA PRO A 268 18.69 5.10 -17.10
C PRO A 268 17.68 5.06 -15.94
N ALA A 269 17.76 6.05 -15.04
CA ALA A 269 16.75 6.25 -14.01
C ALA A 269 15.43 6.63 -14.68
N GLY A 270 14.38 5.84 -14.40
CA GLY A 270 13.06 6.07 -14.94
C GLY A 270 12.34 7.18 -14.18
N GLY A 271 12.71 8.43 -14.48
CA GLY A 271 12.13 9.61 -13.85
C GLY A 271 13.07 10.21 -12.81
N GLU A 272 13.34 11.52 -12.91
CA GLU A 272 13.73 12.29 -11.74
C GLU A 272 12.55 12.16 -10.76
N ALA A 273 12.68 11.31 -9.75
CA ALA A 273 11.75 11.30 -8.64
C ALA A 273 11.71 12.72 -8.10
N ARG A 274 10.68 13.50 -8.47
CA ARG A 274 10.46 14.84 -7.95
C ARG A 274 10.31 14.67 -6.44
N LYS A 275 11.37 15.07 -5.72
CA LYS A 275 11.37 15.20 -4.26
C LYS A 275 10.28 16.17 -3.81
#